data_AF-A0A350D530-F1
#
_entry.id   AF-A0A350D530-F1
#
_cell.length_a   1.000
_cell.length_b   1.000
_cell.length_c   1.000
_cell.angle_alpha   90.00
_cell.angle_beta   90.00
_cell.angle_gamma   90.00
#
_symmetry.space_group_name_H-M   'P 1'
#
loop_
_entity.id
_entity.type
_entity.pdbx_description
1 polymer ?
#
loop_
_entity_poly.entity_id
_entity_poly.type
_entity_poly.pdbx_seq_one_letter_code
_entity_poly.pdbx_strand_id
1 'polypeptide(L)'
;MSAKKIASKNRAKSICLALFGLIFIFTLPVFLAAQEEPNPLLSEFKTPFGTPPFDLIKNEHFLPAIKKGMEAQQAEIEAIINNPQPPTFENTILAFDRTGKLLSQVMAVFGTIQGANTSTELQKIALQTTPLTSQHRSSIYLNDRLFARLKSVYERRNQIKLGPEEKFLLEKIYQDFVRAGALLQPEAKNRLREIDRELSLLSLKFGNNLLQETNSLKLVIENPKHLAGLPPDVVAAAAETAKKAGLEGKWVFTTQVPSLTPFLQYAQNRELRQRLYQAYLSRGDRYNEYDNKETIKKIIALRTERANLLGFPTYAHYSIDVNMARTPERVETFLLDLGKYAIARA
;
A
#
# COMPACT_ATOMS: atom_id res chain seq x y z
N MET A 1 -107.32 -5.18 48.55
CA MET A 1 -107.44 -4.99 50.01
C MET A 1 -106.15 -4.39 50.55
N SER A 2 -106.31 -3.44 51.46
CA SER A 2 -105.32 -2.47 51.95
C SER A 2 -104.43 -3.02 53.07
N ALA A 3 -103.18 -2.53 53.16
CA ALA A 3 -102.52 -1.97 54.37
C ALA A 3 -100.99 -1.86 54.10
N LYS A 4 -100.38 -0.67 54.00
CA LYS A 4 -99.73 0.14 55.07
C LYS A 4 -98.64 -0.63 55.85
N LYS A 5 -97.45 -0.12 56.23
CA LYS A 5 -96.66 1.12 56.06
C LYS A 5 -95.39 0.93 56.96
N ILE A 6 -94.32 1.73 56.76
CA ILE A 6 -93.29 2.20 57.73
C ILE A 6 -91.80 1.78 57.49
N ALA A 7 -91.07 2.75 56.90
CA ALA A 7 -89.77 3.41 57.18
C ALA A 7 -88.59 2.87 58.06
N SER A 8 -87.39 3.26 57.56
CA SER A 8 -86.11 3.62 58.24
C SER A 8 -85.16 2.47 58.65
N LYS A 9 -83.82 2.54 58.65
CA LYS A 9 -82.87 3.64 58.94
C LYS A 9 -81.39 3.22 58.61
N ASN A 10 -80.55 4.21 58.27
CA ASN A 10 -79.12 4.45 58.62
C ASN A 10 -77.88 3.66 58.08
N ARG A 11 -77.03 4.47 57.42
CA ARG A 11 -75.55 4.56 57.23
C ARG A 11 -74.60 3.85 58.23
N ALA A 12 -73.45 3.33 57.74
CA ALA A 12 -72.11 3.99 57.77
C ALA A 12 -70.87 3.03 57.65
N LYS A 13 -69.82 3.52 56.96
CA LYS A 13 -68.34 3.31 57.10
C LYS A 13 -67.59 2.11 56.46
N SER A 14 -66.73 2.48 55.50
CA SER A 14 -65.27 2.21 55.29
C SER A 14 -64.67 0.80 55.44
N ILE A 15 -63.83 0.37 54.47
CA ILE A 15 -62.51 -0.30 54.64
C ILE A 15 -61.78 -0.55 53.29
N CYS A 16 -60.51 -0.15 53.29
CA CYS A 16 -59.28 -0.59 52.61
C CYS A 16 -59.12 -0.81 51.08
N LEU A 17 -58.02 -0.18 50.63
CA LEU A 17 -57.26 -0.16 49.39
C LEU A 17 -56.90 -1.54 48.78
N ALA A 18 -56.86 -1.57 47.45
CA ALA A 18 -56.71 -2.74 46.60
C ALA A 18 -55.26 -3.11 46.24
N LEU A 19 -55.14 -4.41 45.95
CA LEU A 19 -54.09 -5.28 45.39
C LEU A 19 -52.95 -4.68 44.52
N PHE A 20 -51.73 -5.12 44.87
CA PHE A 20 -50.73 -5.87 44.07
C PHE A 20 -50.77 -5.78 42.53
N GLY A 21 -49.63 -5.37 41.94
CA GLY A 21 -49.29 -5.58 40.54
C GLY A 21 -47.89 -5.04 40.19
N LEU A 22 -46.84 -5.83 40.48
CA LEU A 22 -45.44 -5.51 40.17
C LEU A 22 -45.24 -5.50 38.64
N ILE A 23 -44.90 -4.34 38.09
CA ILE A 23 -44.53 -4.18 36.67
C ILE A 23 -43.05 -4.56 36.51
N PHE A 24 -42.78 -5.74 35.94
CA PHE A 24 -41.45 -6.14 35.48
C PHE A 24 -41.34 -5.77 33.99
N ILE A 25 -40.77 -4.59 33.70
CA ILE A 25 -40.39 -4.22 32.33
C ILE A 25 -39.10 -4.99 32.01
N PHE A 26 -39.22 -6.07 31.25
CA PHE A 26 -38.08 -6.70 30.58
C PHE A 26 -37.66 -5.81 29.41
N THR A 27 -36.80 -4.83 29.66
CA THR A 27 -36.01 -4.21 28.58
C THR A 27 -34.99 -5.24 28.11
N LEU A 28 -35.34 -6.01 27.08
CA LEU A 28 -34.35 -6.68 26.26
C LEU A 28 -33.37 -5.60 25.75
N PRO A 29 -32.07 -5.68 26.06
CA PRO A 29 -31.11 -4.86 25.34
C PRO A 29 -31.13 -5.40 23.92
N VAL A 30 -31.77 -4.65 23.01
CA VAL A 30 -31.46 -4.78 21.59
C VAL A 30 -29.99 -4.39 21.50
N PHE A 31 -29.13 -5.40 21.54
CA PHE A 31 -27.81 -5.29 20.96
C PHE A 31 -28.07 -4.94 19.49
N LEU A 32 -28.08 -3.65 19.16
CA LEU A 32 -27.62 -3.22 17.86
C LEU A 32 -26.16 -3.69 17.81
N ALA A 33 -25.95 -4.94 17.38
CA ALA A 33 -24.76 -5.22 16.61
C ALA A 33 -24.81 -4.16 15.51
N ALA A 34 -23.87 -3.22 15.54
CA ALA A 34 -23.64 -2.35 14.40
C ALA A 34 -23.56 -3.30 13.21
N GLN A 35 -24.52 -3.19 12.29
CA GLN A 35 -24.45 -3.85 11.01
C GLN A 35 -23.17 -3.27 10.39
N GLU A 36 -22.04 -3.99 10.49
CA GLU A 36 -20.82 -3.59 9.81
C GLU A 36 -21.22 -3.40 8.35
N GLU A 37 -21.09 -2.16 7.84
CA GLU A 37 -21.26 -1.94 6.41
C GLU A 37 -20.35 -2.95 5.70
N PRO A 38 -20.89 -3.78 4.79
CA PRO A 38 -20.11 -4.85 4.19
C PRO A 38 -18.91 -4.23 3.47
N ASN A 39 -17.70 -4.64 3.87
CA ASN A 39 -16.47 -4.09 3.31
C ASN A 39 -16.43 -4.36 1.79
N PRO A 40 -16.52 -3.33 0.93
CA PRO A 40 -16.66 -3.50 -0.50
C PRO A 40 -15.43 -4.20 -1.11
N LEU A 41 -14.25 -4.09 -0.47
CA LEU A 41 -13.02 -4.73 -0.91
C LEU A 41 -13.00 -6.25 -0.71
N LEU A 42 -13.94 -6.80 0.07
CA LEU A 42 -14.05 -8.23 0.37
C LEU A 42 -15.05 -8.97 -0.52
N SER A 43 -15.72 -8.28 -1.43
CA SER A 43 -16.70 -8.85 -2.35
C SER A 43 -16.22 -8.78 -3.80
N GLU A 44 -16.83 -9.59 -4.66
CA GLU A 44 -16.63 -9.47 -6.09
C GLU A 44 -17.14 -8.11 -6.60
N PHE A 45 -16.33 -7.42 -7.38
CA PHE A 45 -16.71 -6.14 -7.96
C PHE A 45 -17.72 -6.36 -9.09
N LYS A 46 -18.96 -5.91 -8.87
CA LYS A 46 -20.08 -6.01 -9.83
C LYS A 46 -20.13 -4.87 -10.85
N THR A 47 -19.13 -4.02 -10.87
CA THR A 47 -18.95 -2.92 -11.82
C THR A 47 -18.52 -3.46 -13.19
N PRO A 48 -18.67 -2.67 -14.28
CA PRO A 48 -18.14 -3.04 -15.58
C PRO A 48 -16.66 -3.40 -15.51
N PHE A 49 -16.31 -4.54 -16.11
CA PHE A 49 -14.95 -5.11 -16.15
C PHE A 49 -14.34 -5.43 -14.78
N GLY A 50 -15.13 -5.51 -13.71
CA GLY A 50 -14.62 -5.76 -12.36
C GLY A 50 -13.76 -4.62 -11.83
N THR A 51 -14.11 -3.38 -12.18
CA THR A 51 -13.41 -2.18 -11.71
C THR A 51 -13.68 -1.91 -10.23
N PRO A 52 -12.72 -1.44 -9.43
CA PRO A 52 -12.98 -1.13 -8.02
C PRO A 52 -14.10 -0.08 -7.87
N PRO A 53 -15.12 -0.30 -7.02
CA PRO A 53 -16.18 0.68 -6.76
C PRO A 53 -15.62 1.82 -5.88
N PHE A 54 -14.83 2.73 -6.47
CA PHE A 54 -14.11 3.78 -5.75
C PHE A 54 -15.01 4.72 -4.95
N ASP A 55 -16.26 4.89 -5.38
CA ASP A 55 -17.30 5.65 -4.68
C ASP A 55 -17.69 5.03 -3.33
N LEU A 56 -17.54 3.71 -3.17
CA LEU A 56 -17.88 2.98 -1.94
C LEU A 56 -16.65 2.72 -1.04
N ILE A 57 -15.44 2.84 -1.57
CA ILE A 57 -14.21 2.49 -0.86
C ILE A 57 -13.78 3.66 0.06
N LYS A 58 -13.78 3.39 1.38
CA LYS A 58 -13.32 4.30 2.42
C LYS A 58 -11.98 3.83 2.99
N ASN A 59 -11.21 4.76 3.59
CA ASN A 59 -9.90 4.46 4.18
C ASN A 59 -9.95 3.35 5.24
N GLU A 60 -11.00 3.32 6.06
CA GLU A 60 -11.22 2.31 7.10
C GLU A 60 -11.37 0.87 6.58
N HIS A 61 -11.72 0.70 5.30
CA HIS A 61 -11.87 -0.62 4.70
C HIS A 61 -10.54 -1.34 4.46
N PHE A 62 -9.43 -0.62 4.31
CA PHE A 62 -8.16 -1.21 3.86
C PHE A 62 -7.52 -2.14 4.87
N LEU A 63 -7.32 -1.70 6.13
CA LEU A 63 -6.62 -2.52 7.11
C LEU A 63 -7.35 -3.87 7.38
N PRO A 64 -8.69 -3.90 7.60
CA PRO A 64 -9.42 -5.15 7.73
C PRO A 64 -9.34 -6.01 6.46
N ALA A 65 -9.46 -5.40 5.27
CA ALA A 65 -9.43 -6.15 4.01
C ALA A 65 -8.06 -6.77 3.72
N ILE A 66 -6.96 -6.06 4.02
CA ILE A 66 -5.59 -6.56 3.87
C ILE A 66 -5.36 -7.75 4.82
N LYS A 67 -5.80 -7.64 6.09
CA LYS A 67 -5.70 -8.76 7.05
C LYS A 67 -6.48 -9.99 6.57
N LYS A 68 -7.72 -9.80 6.12
CA LYS A 68 -8.54 -10.89 5.56
C LYS A 68 -7.94 -11.49 4.30
N GLY A 69 -7.34 -10.68 3.43
CA GLY A 69 -6.61 -11.15 2.26
C GLY A 69 -5.41 -12.02 2.63
N MET A 70 -4.62 -11.62 3.64
CA MET A 70 -3.51 -12.43 4.15
C MET A 70 -3.98 -13.75 4.78
N GLU A 71 -5.04 -13.71 5.59
CA GLU A 71 -5.66 -14.91 6.18
C GLU A 71 -6.13 -15.89 5.09
N ALA A 72 -6.84 -15.39 4.07
CA ALA A 72 -7.30 -16.21 2.95
C ALA A 72 -6.13 -16.84 2.18
N GLN A 73 -5.10 -16.05 1.85
CA GLN A 73 -3.93 -16.58 1.16
C GLN A 73 -3.19 -17.61 2.00
N GLN A 74 -3.06 -17.41 3.31
CA GLN A 74 -2.40 -18.39 4.17
C GLN A 74 -3.17 -19.71 4.19
N ALA A 75 -4.51 -19.68 4.21
CA ALA A 75 -5.33 -20.89 4.14
C ALA A 75 -5.15 -21.63 2.79
N GLU A 76 -5.08 -20.90 1.68
CA GLU A 76 -4.79 -21.48 0.36
C GLU A 76 -3.40 -22.14 0.32
N ILE A 77 -2.39 -21.49 0.91
CA ILE A 77 -1.03 -22.03 1.01
C ILE A 77 -1.01 -23.29 1.88
N GLU A 78 -1.70 -23.30 3.02
CA GLU A 78 -1.82 -24.49 3.87
C GLU A 78 -2.50 -25.65 3.15
N ALA A 79 -3.50 -25.38 2.29
CA ALA A 79 -4.13 -26.41 1.49
C ALA A 79 -3.15 -27.07 0.50
N ILE A 80 -2.23 -26.29 -0.09
CA ILE A 80 -1.16 -26.82 -0.97
C ILE A 80 -0.18 -27.66 -0.15
N ILE A 81 0.29 -27.13 0.98
CA ILE A 81 1.27 -27.78 1.85
C ILE A 81 0.74 -29.13 2.37
N ASN A 82 -0.51 -29.16 2.80
CA ASN A 82 -1.13 -30.33 3.44
C ASN A 82 -1.83 -31.28 2.45
N ASN A 83 -1.72 -31.05 1.13
CA ASN A 83 -2.26 -31.96 0.14
C ASN A 83 -1.53 -33.33 0.22
N PRO A 84 -2.22 -34.44 0.52
CA PRO A 84 -1.59 -35.75 0.72
C PRO A 84 -1.10 -36.38 -0.59
N GLN A 85 -1.58 -35.89 -1.74
CA GLN A 85 -1.16 -36.39 -3.04
C GLN A 85 0.28 -35.95 -3.36
N PRO A 86 1.05 -36.78 -4.11
CA PRO A 86 2.35 -36.38 -4.62
C PRO A 86 2.28 -35.03 -5.35
N PRO A 87 3.29 -34.14 -5.21
CA PRO A 87 3.29 -32.86 -5.90
C PRO A 87 3.23 -33.02 -7.42
N THR A 88 2.28 -32.32 -8.05
CA THR A 88 2.11 -32.20 -9.51
C THR A 88 2.10 -30.73 -9.91
N PHE A 89 2.11 -30.46 -11.22
CA PHE A 89 1.97 -29.10 -11.73
C PHE A 89 0.65 -28.46 -11.25
N GLU A 90 -0.47 -29.18 -11.35
CA GLU A 90 -1.81 -28.69 -11.04
C GLU A 90 -1.99 -28.42 -9.54
N ASN A 91 -1.61 -29.39 -8.70
CA ASN A 91 -1.89 -29.34 -7.26
C ASN A 91 -0.88 -28.50 -6.47
N THR A 92 0.21 -28.06 -7.11
CA THR A 92 1.27 -27.29 -6.45
C THR A 92 1.60 -26.00 -7.20
N ILE A 93 1.97 -26.06 -8.49
CA ILE A 93 2.39 -24.86 -9.24
C ILE A 93 1.19 -23.99 -9.59
N LEU A 94 0.21 -24.57 -10.30
CA LEU A 94 -1.00 -23.86 -10.70
C LEU A 94 -1.86 -23.48 -9.48
N ALA A 95 -1.90 -24.34 -8.46
CA ALA A 95 -2.53 -24.00 -7.20
C ALA A 95 -1.85 -22.79 -6.52
N PHE A 96 -0.52 -22.74 -6.49
CA PHE A 96 0.23 -21.60 -5.93
C PHE A 96 -0.02 -20.30 -6.70
N ASP A 97 0.00 -20.35 -8.04
CA ASP A 97 -0.26 -19.20 -8.92
C ASP A 97 -1.64 -18.57 -8.67
N ARG A 98 -2.62 -19.38 -8.29
CA ARG A 98 -3.98 -18.92 -7.99
C ARG A 98 -4.16 -18.32 -6.59
N THR A 99 -3.16 -18.45 -5.71
CA THR A 99 -3.28 -17.96 -4.32
C THR A 99 -3.23 -16.44 -4.23
N GLY A 100 -3.83 -15.88 -3.18
CA GLY A 100 -3.71 -14.47 -2.84
C GLY A 100 -4.45 -13.53 -3.76
N LYS A 101 -5.44 -14.02 -4.54
CA LYS A 101 -6.26 -13.19 -5.42
C LYS A 101 -6.91 -12.02 -4.66
N LEU A 102 -7.52 -12.31 -3.51
CA LEU A 102 -8.15 -11.29 -2.66
C LEU A 102 -7.12 -10.24 -2.18
N LEU A 103 -6.01 -10.69 -1.60
CA LEU A 103 -4.97 -9.77 -1.12
C LEU A 103 -4.41 -8.90 -2.26
N SER A 104 -4.17 -9.51 -3.43
CA SER A 104 -3.65 -8.80 -4.60
C SER A 104 -4.62 -7.73 -5.09
N GLN A 105 -5.93 -8.02 -5.13
CA GLN A 105 -6.97 -7.06 -5.47
C GLN A 105 -6.99 -5.88 -4.49
N VAL A 106 -7.02 -6.17 -3.19
CA VAL A 106 -7.03 -5.13 -2.13
C VAL A 106 -5.78 -4.25 -2.21
N MET A 107 -4.61 -4.86 -2.36
CA MET A 107 -3.33 -4.14 -2.44
C MET A 107 -3.21 -3.31 -3.72
N ALA A 108 -3.76 -3.77 -4.85
CA ALA A 108 -3.79 -2.99 -6.09
C ALA A 108 -4.61 -1.71 -5.93
N VAL A 109 -5.78 -1.79 -5.29
CA VAL A 109 -6.62 -0.63 -4.98
C VAL A 109 -5.89 0.30 -4.00
N PHE A 110 -5.38 -0.26 -2.90
CA PHE A 110 -4.68 0.52 -1.87
C PHE A 110 -3.48 1.29 -2.44
N GLY A 111 -2.62 0.61 -3.20
CA GLY A 111 -1.45 1.20 -3.82
C GLY A 111 -1.80 2.27 -4.86
N THR A 112 -2.89 2.08 -5.61
CA THR A 112 -3.38 3.07 -6.58
C THR A 112 -3.83 4.36 -5.88
N ILE A 113 -4.64 4.26 -4.82
CA ILE A 113 -5.11 5.44 -4.08
C ILE A 113 -3.94 6.09 -3.34
N GLN A 114 -3.05 5.31 -2.72
CA GLN A 114 -1.85 5.84 -2.07
C GLN A 114 -0.94 6.60 -3.07
N GLY A 115 -0.80 6.11 -4.30
CA GLY A 115 0.03 6.75 -5.32
C GLY A 115 -0.59 8.02 -5.91
N ALA A 116 -1.91 8.04 -6.10
CA ALA A 116 -2.60 9.10 -6.83
C ALA A 116 -3.28 10.16 -5.94
N ASN A 117 -3.80 9.75 -4.78
CA ASN A 117 -4.63 10.58 -3.90
C ASN A 117 -4.44 10.18 -2.41
N THR A 118 -3.20 10.26 -1.92
CA THR A 118 -2.89 9.91 -0.53
C THR A 118 -3.48 10.90 0.48
N SER A 119 -3.68 10.44 1.71
CA SER A 119 -4.01 11.26 2.88
C SER A 119 -3.17 10.87 4.09
N THR A 120 -3.25 11.65 5.17
CA THR A 120 -2.58 11.33 6.45
C THR A 120 -3.07 9.98 7.02
N GLU A 121 -4.36 9.67 6.86
CA GLU A 121 -4.96 8.41 7.27
C GLU A 121 -4.41 7.25 6.45
N LEU A 122 -4.32 7.40 5.11
CA LEU A 122 -3.73 6.37 4.25
C LEU A 122 -2.25 6.14 4.55
N GLN A 123 -1.49 7.19 4.85
CA GLN A 123 -0.10 7.06 5.29
C GLN A 123 0.04 6.28 6.60
N LYS A 124 -0.86 6.49 7.57
CA LYS A 124 -0.91 5.71 8.81
C LYS A 124 -1.24 4.24 8.55
N ILE A 125 -2.21 3.97 7.66
CA ILE A 125 -2.53 2.60 7.24
C ILE A 125 -1.33 1.95 6.56
N ALA A 126 -0.62 2.67 5.68
CA ALA A 126 0.59 2.18 5.01
C ALA A 126 1.69 1.81 6.01
N LEU A 127 1.91 2.63 7.05
CA LEU A 127 2.90 2.35 8.10
C LEU A 127 2.57 1.05 8.87
N GLN A 128 1.29 0.75 9.07
CA GLN A 128 0.85 -0.49 9.71
C GLN A 128 0.91 -1.70 8.78
N THR A 129 0.51 -1.54 7.52
CA THR A 129 0.31 -2.65 6.58
C THR A 129 1.57 -3.06 5.83
N THR A 130 2.49 -2.14 5.58
CA THR A 130 3.78 -2.42 4.90
C THR A 130 4.60 -3.52 5.59
N PRO A 131 4.89 -3.45 6.91
CA PRO A 131 5.64 -4.52 7.57
C PRO A 131 4.85 -5.84 7.62
N LEU A 132 3.53 -5.79 7.80
CA LEU A 132 2.67 -6.98 7.84
C LEU A 132 2.68 -7.73 6.52
N THR A 133 2.47 -7.03 5.41
CA THR A 133 2.47 -7.62 4.06
C THR A 133 3.85 -8.10 3.64
N SER A 134 4.93 -7.40 4.04
CA SER A 134 6.30 -7.86 3.83
C SER A 134 6.58 -9.17 4.59
N GLN A 135 6.13 -9.26 5.84
CA GLN A 135 6.28 -10.47 6.65
C GLN A 135 5.46 -11.64 6.07
N HIS A 136 4.22 -11.39 5.67
CA HIS A 136 3.34 -12.37 5.01
C HIS A 136 3.95 -12.90 3.70
N ARG A 137 4.48 -12.02 2.85
CA ARG A 137 5.21 -12.46 1.66
C ARG A 137 6.42 -13.34 2.04
N SER A 138 7.20 -12.90 3.02
CA SER A 138 8.39 -13.63 3.44
C SER A 138 8.05 -14.99 4.07
N SER A 139 6.95 -15.11 4.81
CA SER A 139 6.52 -16.39 5.39
C SER A 139 6.17 -17.41 4.32
N ILE A 140 5.61 -16.98 3.18
CA ILE A 140 5.31 -17.85 2.03
C ILE A 140 6.58 -18.28 1.30
N TYR A 141 7.39 -17.32 0.84
CA TYR A 141 8.56 -17.62 -0.01
C TYR A 141 9.70 -18.34 0.74
N LEU A 142 9.76 -18.20 2.06
CA LEU A 142 10.76 -18.88 2.90
C LEU A 142 10.19 -20.13 3.59
N ASN A 143 8.98 -20.57 3.26
CA ASN A 143 8.38 -21.78 3.81
C ASN A 143 9.03 -23.03 3.20
N ASP A 144 9.74 -23.80 4.03
CA ASP A 144 10.44 -25.01 3.58
C ASP A 144 9.51 -26.11 3.06
N ARG A 145 8.32 -26.27 3.67
CA ARG A 145 7.35 -27.30 3.27
C ARG A 145 6.78 -26.98 1.87
N LEU A 146 6.40 -25.73 1.65
CA LEU A 146 5.91 -25.27 0.34
C LEU A 146 7.02 -25.38 -0.72
N PHE A 147 8.22 -24.90 -0.41
CA PHE A 147 9.34 -24.94 -1.34
C PHE A 147 9.75 -26.38 -1.69
N ALA A 148 9.72 -27.31 -0.74
CA ALA A 148 10.00 -28.72 -1.01
C ALA A 148 9.02 -29.32 -2.04
N ARG A 149 7.73 -28.98 -1.95
CA ARG A 149 6.73 -29.41 -2.95
C ARG A 149 7.01 -28.82 -4.33
N LEU A 150 7.23 -27.49 -4.40
CA LEU A 150 7.54 -26.79 -5.64
C LEU A 150 8.82 -27.33 -6.30
N LYS A 151 9.88 -27.53 -5.51
CA LYS A 151 11.18 -28.07 -5.93
C LYS A 151 11.03 -29.49 -6.48
N SER A 152 10.22 -30.35 -5.86
CA SER A 152 9.97 -31.72 -6.35
C SER A 152 9.32 -31.75 -7.75
N VAL A 153 8.44 -30.79 -8.07
CA VAL A 153 7.87 -30.65 -9.42
C VAL A 153 8.93 -30.12 -10.38
N TYR A 154 9.69 -29.10 -9.97
CA TYR A 154 10.75 -28.50 -10.78
C TYR A 154 11.86 -29.49 -11.16
N GLU A 155 12.32 -30.34 -10.24
CA GLU A 155 13.37 -31.33 -10.50
C GLU A 155 12.95 -32.36 -11.55
N ARG A 156 11.65 -32.69 -11.60
CA ARG A 156 11.08 -33.63 -12.57
C ARG A 156 10.51 -32.95 -13.83
N ARG A 157 10.70 -31.64 -14.00
CA ARG A 157 10.10 -30.85 -15.10
C ARG A 157 10.34 -31.41 -16.50
N ASN A 158 11.48 -32.08 -16.73
CA ASN A 158 11.82 -32.69 -18.03
C ASN A 158 11.16 -34.06 -18.26
N GLN A 159 10.54 -34.64 -17.22
CA GLN A 159 9.84 -35.93 -17.24
C GLN A 159 8.32 -35.75 -17.30
N ILE A 160 7.82 -34.54 -17.04
CA ILE A 160 6.40 -34.18 -17.05
C ILE A 160 6.10 -33.56 -18.42
N LYS A 161 5.02 -34.01 -19.07
CA LYS A 161 4.57 -33.42 -20.33
C LYS A 161 3.86 -32.10 -20.07
N LEU A 162 4.61 -31.00 -20.06
CA LEU A 162 4.11 -29.64 -19.90
C LEU A 162 4.09 -28.90 -21.24
N GLY A 163 3.08 -28.06 -21.44
CA GLY A 163 3.06 -27.06 -22.50
C GLY A 163 4.12 -25.95 -22.28
N PRO A 164 4.39 -25.10 -23.29
CA PRO A 164 5.38 -24.03 -23.17
C PRO A 164 5.09 -23.06 -22.02
N GLU A 165 3.83 -22.65 -21.85
CA GLU A 165 3.41 -21.71 -20.80
C GLU A 165 3.52 -22.33 -19.39
N GLU A 166 3.14 -23.59 -19.25
CA GLU A 166 3.23 -24.33 -17.98
C GLU A 166 4.68 -24.52 -17.56
N LYS A 167 5.56 -24.88 -18.51
CA LYS A 167 6.99 -24.98 -18.26
C LYS A 167 7.58 -23.65 -17.82
N PHE A 168 7.24 -22.56 -18.51
CA PHE A 168 7.68 -21.22 -18.13
C PHE A 168 7.20 -20.83 -16.73
N LEU A 169 5.92 -21.07 -16.41
CA LEU A 169 5.35 -20.77 -15.09
C LEU A 169 6.07 -21.53 -13.98
N LEU A 170 6.32 -22.83 -14.18
CA LEU A 170 7.07 -23.66 -13.23
C LEU A 170 8.49 -23.14 -13.00
N GLU A 171 9.23 -22.84 -14.08
CA GLU A 171 10.60 -22.34 -14.00
C GLU A 171 10.64 -20.96 -13.33
N LYS A 172 9.67 -20.09 -13.65
CA LYS A 172 9.56 -18.75 -13.07
C LYS A 172 9.26 -18.78 -11.59
N ILE A 173 8.25 -19.55 -11.15
CA ILE A 173 7.90 -19.68 -9.73
C ILE A 173 9.09 -20.25 -8.96
N TYR A 174 9.73 -21.31 -9.47
CA TYR A 174 10.91 -21.87 -8.81
C TYR A 174 12.03 -20.83 -8.66
N GLN A 175 12.33 -20.08 -9.73
CA GLN A 175 13.34 -19.02 -9.71
C GLN A 175 12.97 -17.92 -8.69
N ASP A 176 11.70 -17.55 -8.57
CA ASP A 176 11.24 -16.56 -7.60
C ASP A 176 11.45 -17.01 -6.15
N PHE A 177 11.20 -18.29 -5.84
CA PHE A 177 11.50 -18.86 -4.53
C PHE A 177 13.00 -18.85 -4.23
N VAL A 178 13.83 -19.28 -5.18
CA VAL A 178 15.29 -19.26 -5.02
C VAL A 178 15.79 -17.83 -4.78
N ARG A 179 15.34 -16.87 -5.58
CA ARG A 179 15.70 -15.44 -5.47
C ARG A 179 15.12 -14.75 -4.24
N ALA A 180 14.10 -15.34 -3.61
CA ALA A 180 13.56 -14.92 -2.33
C ALA A 180 14.26 -15.60 -1.14
N GLY A 181 15.25 -16.46 -1.37
CA GLY A 181 16.07 -17.08 -0.32
C GLY A 181 15.57 -18.44 0.16
N ALA A 182 14.71 -19.13 -0.60
CA ALA A 182 14.18 -20.43 -0.19
C ALA A 182 15.26 -21.51 0.04
N LEU A 183 16.43 -21.38 -0.60
CA LEU A 183 17.59 -22.28 -0.45
C LEU A 183 18.53 -21.92 0.71
N LEU A 184 18.28 -20.82 1.42
CA LEU A 184 19.14 -20.39 2.52
C LEU A 184 18.99 -21.29 3.75
N GLN A 185 20.02 -21.33 4.59
CA GLN A 185 19.95 -21.95 5.91
C GLN A 185 19.02 -21.14 6.84
N PRO A 186 18.45 -21.75 7.89
CA PRO A 186 17.46 -21.11 8.76
C PRO A 186 17.89 -19.73 9.31
N GLU A 187 19.15 -19.58 9.71
CA GLU A 187 19.70 -18.33 10.25
C GLU A 187 19.71 -17.22 9.19
N ALA A 188 20.17 -17.55 7.99
CA ALA A 188 20.18 -16.62 6.85
C ALA A 188 18.76 -16.25 6.39
N LYS A 189 17.79 -17.18 6.48
CA LYS A 189 16.37 -16.88 6.23
C LYS A 189 15.82 -15.87 7.24
N ASN A 190 16.15 -16.04 8.53
CA ASN A 190 15.72 -15.09 9.57
C ASN A 190 16.30 -13.70 9.32
N ARG A 191 17.60 -13.62 9.01
CA ARG A 191 18.22 -12.35 8.69
C ARG A 191 17.62 -11.70 7.44
N LEU A 192 17.32 -12.48 6.41
CA LEU A 192 16.67 -11.98 5.20
C LEU A 192 15.27 -11.39 5.49
N ARG A 193 14.48 -12.02 6.38
CA ARG A 193 13.17 -11.48 6.82
C ARG A 193 13.31 -10.12 7.51
N GLU A 194 14.31 -9.97 8.38
CA GLU A 194 14.59 -8.69 9.04
C GLU A 194 14.96 -7.60 8.03
N ILE A 195 15.85 -7.93 7.09
CA ILE A 195 16.28 -7.02 6.04
C ILE A 195 15.09 -6.59 5.18
N ASP A 196 14.25 -7.53 4.72
CA ASP A 196 13.09 -7.22 3.89
C ASP A 196 12.08 -6.32 4.63
N ARG A 197 11.84 -6.60 5.92
CA ARG A 197 11.01 -5.75 6.79
C ARG A 197 11.58 -4.34 6.91
N GLU A 198 12.86 -4.19 7.20
CA GLU A 198 13.50 -2.88 7.33
C GLU A 198 13.52 -2.10 6.01
N LEU A 199 13.86 -2.76 4.89
CA LEU A 199 13.83 -2.15 3.57
C LEU A 199 12.43 -1.65 3.19
N SER A 200 11.37 -2.40 3.54
CA SER A 200 9.99 -1.99 3.28
C SER A 200 9.62 -0.69 4.01
N LEU A 201 10.00 -0.58 5.29
CA LEU A 201 9.75 0.61 6.11
C LEU A 201 10.60 1.80 5.66
N LEU A 202 11.87 1.57 5.32
CA LEU A 202 12.76 2.63 4.82
C LEU A 202 12.29 3.18 3.47
N SER A 203 11.76 2.32 2.58
CA SER A 203 11.22 2.74 1.30
C SER A 203 9.97 3.61 1.47
N LEU A 204 9.07 3.22 2.38
CA LEU A 204 7.89 4.03 2.73
C LEU A 204 8.31 5.38 3.35
N LYS A 205 9.26 5.36 4.28
CA LYS A 205 9.81 6.59 4.89
C LYS A 205 10.41 7.51 3.83
N PHE A 206 11.22 6.98 2.92
CA PHE A 206 11.84 7.76 1.85
C PHE A 206 10.80 8.50 1.01
N GLY A 207 9.75 7.79 0.57
CA GLY A 207 8.66 8.37 -0.23
C GLY A 207 7.87 9.44 0.53
N ASN A 208 7.51 9.17 1.78
CA ASN A 208 6.80 10.14 2.63
C ASN A 208 7.63 11.40 2.87
N ASN A 209 8.91 11.25 3.19
CA ASN A 209 9.85 12.36 3.36
C ASN A 209 9.93 13.22 2.09
N LEU A 210 10.06 12.60 0.92
CA LEU A 210 10.12 13.32 -0.35
C LEU A 210 8.82 14.09 -0.67
N LEU A 211 7.67 13.51 -0.32
CA LEU A 211 6.37 14.17 -0.47
C LEU A 211 6.27 15.40 0.45
N GLN A 212 6.69 15.28 1.71
CA GLN A 212 6.69 16.41 2.65
C GLN A 212 7.65 17.51 2.22
N GLU A 213 8.84 17.15 1.75
CA GLU A 213 9.80 18.10 1.18
C GLU A 213 9.20 18.86 0.00
N THR A 214 8.58 18.15 -0.94
CA THR A 214 7.92 18.74 -2.11
C THR A 214 6.81 19.70 -1.72
N ASN A 215 6.00 19.36 -0.72
CA ASN A 215 4.87 20.18 -0.25
C ASN A 215 5.31 21.39 0.58
N SER A 216 6.43 21.29 1.31
CA SER A 216 6.96 22.35 2.18
C SER A 216 7.63 23.49 1.40
N LEU A 217 8.18 23.19 0.23
CA LEU A 217 8.96 24.15 -0.56
C LEU A 217 8.07 24.95 -1.51
N LYS A 218 7.93 26.24 -1.19
CA LYS A 218 7.11 27.20 -1.93
C LYS A 218 7.90 28.48 -2.21
N LEU A 219 7.75 29.01 -3.41
CA LEU A 219 8.18 30.35 -3.77
C LEU A 219 6.95 31.26 -3.81
N VAL A 220 6.84 32.17 -2.85
CA VAL A 220 5.77 33.17 -2.80
C VAL A 220 6.25 34.42 -3.53
N ILE A 221 5.46 34.89 -4.49
CA ILE A 221 5.67 36.15 -5.20
C ILE A 221 4.56 37.12 -4.83
N GLU A 222 4.95 38.33 -4.43
CA GLU A 222 4.02 39.40 -4.05
C GLU A 222 3.98 40.52 -5.08
N ASN A 223 5.11 40.78 -5.75
CA ASN A 223 5.22 41.82 -6.75
C ASN A 223 4.88 41.27 -8.15
N PRO A 224 3.84 41.77 -8.84
CA PRO A 224 3.46 41.32 -10.16
C PRO A 224 4.58 41.44 -11.21
N LYS A 225 5.52 42.37 -11.04
CA LYS A 225 6.68 42.54 -11.94
C LYS A 225 7.54 41.29 -12.01
N HIS A 226 7.54 40.45 -10.97
CA HIS A 226 8.30 39.21 -10.93
C HIS A 226 7.66 38.05 -11.69
N LEU A 227 6.47 38.25 -12.27
CA LEU A 227 5.78 37.28 -13.13
C LEU A 227 6.13 37.44 -14.62
N ALA A 228 6.98 38.43 -14.96
CA ALA A 228 7.34 38.73 -16.34
C ALA A 228 7.86 37.49 -17.09
N GLY A 229 7.30 37.27 -18.28
CA GLY A 229 7.61 36.14 -19.17
C GLY A 229 6.74 34.90 -18.94
N LEU A 230 6.10 34.75 -17.77
CA LEU A 230 5.26 33.58 -17.50
C LEU A 230 3.98 33.58 -18.35
N PRO A 231 3.59 32.42 -18.90
CA PRO A 231 2.29 32.26 -19.55
C PRO A 231 1.11 32.61 -18.62
N PRO A 232 0.03 33.21 -19.13
CA PRO A 232 -1.11 33.63 -18.29
C PRO A 232 -1.76 32.48 -17.49
N ASP A 233 -1.84 31.28 -18.06
CA ASP A 233 -2.37 30.08 -17.42
C ASP A 233 -1.50 29.64 -16.22
N VAL A 234 -0.17 29.73 -16.36
CA VAL A 234 0.79 29.45 -15.29
C VAL A 234 0.65 30.45 -14.15
N VAL A 235 0.44 31.73 -14.47
CA VAL A 235 0.18 32.79 -13.48
C VAL A 235 -1.14 32.55 -12.76
N ALA A 236 -2.21 32.20 -13.48
CA ALA A 236 -3.51 31.89 -12.89
C ALA A 236 -3.44 30.67 -11.96
N ALA A 237 -2.77 29.60 -12.37
CA ALA A 237 -2.58 28.41 -11.55
C ALA A 237 -1.79 28.71 -10.25
N ALA A 238 -0.77 29.57 -10.33
CA ALA A 238 -0.02 30.00 -9.16
C ALA A 238 -0.85 30.87 -8.19
N ALA A 239 -1.78 31.68 -8.71
CA ALA A 239 -2.73 32.45 -7.89
C ALA A 239 -3.74 31.54 -7.18
N GLU A 240 -4.29 30.55 -7.89
CA GLU A 240 -5.18 29.54 -7.28
C GLU A 240 -4.46 28.71 -6.21
N THR A 241 -3.18 28.38 -6.44
CA THR A 241 -2.34 27.71 -5.45
C THR A 241 -2.13 28.60 -4.21
N ALA A 242 -1.93 29.90 -4.41
CA ALA A 242 -1.81 30.86 -3.32
C ALA A 242 -3.11 30.96 -2.51
N LYS A 243 -4.26 31.05 -3.18
CA LYS A 243 -5.58 31.06 -2.55
C LYS A 243 -5.81 29.82 -1.68
N LYS A 244 -5.54 28.62 -2.21
CA LYS A 244 -5.63 27.36 -1.43
C LYS A 244 -4.70 27.33 -0.22
N ALA A 245 -3.61 28.09 -0.26
CA ALA A 245 -2.66 28.24 0.84
C ALA A 245 -2.98 29.42 1.78
N GLY A 246 -4.10 30.11 1.62
CA GLY A 246 -4.48 31.27 2.43
C GLY A 246 -3.67 32.54 2.14
N LEU A 247 -3.03 32.62 0.98
CA LEU A 247 -2.18 33.73 0.53
C LEU A 247 -2.85 34.50 -0.62
N GLU A 248 -4.09 34.93 -0.41
CA GLU A 248 -4.83 35.69 -1.43
C GLU A 248 -4.09 36.98 -1.84
N GLY A 249 -4.16 37.32 -3.13
CA GLY A 249 -3.42 38.44 -3.71
C GLY A 249 -1.94 38.17 -3.99
N LYS A 250 -1.44 36.96 -3.74
CA LYS A 250 -0.07 36.52 -4.06
C LYS A 250 -0.07 35.39 -5.10
N TRP A 251 1.13 34.98 -5.53
CA TRP A 251 1.34 33.81 -6.39
C TRP A 251 2.26 32.81 -5.69
N VAL A 252 1.90 31.54 -5.73
CA VAL A 252 2.70 30.46 -5.14
C VAL A 252 3.16 29.50 -6.24
N PHE A 253 4.47 29.40 -6.40
CA PHE A 253 5.12 28.38 -7.23
C PHE A 253 5.71 27.28 -6.35
N THR A 254 5.59 26.02 -6.77
CA THR A 254 6.01 24.85 -5.99
C THR A 254 7.09 24.06 -6.73
N THR A 255 7.67 23.08 -6.05
CA THR A 255 8.65 22.15 -6.64
C THR A 255 7.99 21.01 -7.44
N GLN A 256 6.65 20.99 -7.53
CA GLN A 256 5.93 20.04 -8.36
C GLN A 256 6.18 20.35 -9.84
N VAL A 257 6.41 19.32 -10.65
CA VAL A 257 6.83 19.46 -12.06
C VAL A 257 5.94 20.40 -12.89
N PRO A 258 4.59 20.38 -12.77
CA PRO A 258 3.72 21.31 -13.51
C PRO A 258 3.88 22.79 -13.11
N SER A 259 4.37 23.08 -11.90
CA SER A 259 4.65 24.44 -11.44
C SER A 259 6.09 24.84 -11.76
N LEU A 260 7.04 23.95 -11.49
CA LEU A 260 8.47 24.16 -11.65
C LEU A 260 8.87 24.40 -13.10
N THR A 261 8.47 23.49 -14.00
CA THR A 261 8.96 23.47 -15.39
C THR A 261 8.65 24.77 -16.14
N PRO A 262 7.38 25.22 -16.21
CA PRO A 262 7.08 26.47 -16.89
C PRO A 262 7.73 27.67 -16.19
N PHE A 263 7.88 27.64 -14.86
CA PHE A 263 8.57 28.72 -14.16
C PHE A 263 10.04 28.83 -14.56
N LEU A 264 10.76 27.71 -14.61
CA LEU A 264 12.17 27.70 -15.03
C LEU A 264 12.33 28.03 -16.52
N GLN A 265 11.36 27.65 -17.35
CA GLN A 265 11.40 27.89 -18.80
C GLN A 265 11.12 29.34 -19.18
N TYR A 266 10.14 29.99 -18.53
CA TYR A 266 9.58 31.25 -19.01
C TYR A 266 9.81 32.46 -18.10
N ALA A 267 10.03 32.27 -16.78
CA ALA A 267 10.20 33.41 -15.87
C ALA A 267 11.46 34.20 -16.26
N GLN A 268 11.36 35.52 -16.42
CA GLN A 268 12.51 36.35 -16.80
C GLN A 268 13.48 36.58 -15.62
N ASN A 269 12.99 36.57 -14.38
CA ASN A 269 13.82 36.83 -13.19
C ASN A 269 14.74 35.65 -12.87
N ARG A 270 16.04 35.82 -13.14
CA ARG A 270 17.09 34.79 -12.89
C ARG A 270 17.19 34.38 -11.43
N GLU A 271 17.11 35.32 -10.50
CA GLU A 271 17.24 35.04 -9.07
C GLU A 271 16.10 34.15 -8.58
N LEU A 272 14.88 34.41 -9.03
CA LEU A 272 13.73 33.59 -8.68
C LEU A 272 13.79 32.20 -9.30
N ARG A 273 14.25 32.08 -10.56
CA ARG A 273 14.53 30.77 -11.18
C ARG A 273 15.54 29.98 -10.35
N GLN A 274 16.64 30.63 -9.94
CA GLN A 274 17.66 30.02 -9.10
C GLN A 274 17.09 29.55 -7.77
N ARG A 275 16.32 30.39 -7.06
CA ARG A 275 15.69 30.04 -5.78
C ARG A 275 14.79 28.81 -5.89
N LEU A 276 13.92 28.77 -6.89
CA LEU A 276 13.01 27.63 -7.08
C LEU A 276 13.76 26.36 -7.50
N TYR A 277 14.78 26.48 -8.36
CA TYR A 277 15.61 25.36 -8.77
C TYR A 277 16.44 24.78 -7.61
N GLN A 278 17.08 25.64 -6.80
CA GLN A 278 17.80 25.20 -5.60
C GLN A 278 16.86 24.52 -4.60
N ALA A 279 15.64 25.05 -4.40
CA ALA A 279 14.63 24.38 -3.60
C ALA A 279 14.35 22.97 -4.14
N TYR A 280 14.10 22.82 -5.45
CA TYR A 280 13.85 21.52 -6.07
C TYR A 280 15.01 20.52 -5.87
N LEU A 281 16.26 20.96 -6.05
CA LEU A 281 17.46 20.13 -5.87
C LEU A 281 17.70 19.73 -4.41
N SER A 282 17.33 20.58 -3.46
CA SER A 282 17.54 20.33 -2.03
C SER A 282 16.54 19.33 -1.41
N ARG A 283 15.54 18.85 -2.16
CA ARG A 283 14.51 17.95 -1.60
C ARG A 283 15.13 16.67 -1.07
N GLY A 284 14.94 16.43 0.23
CA GLY A 284 15.51 15.28 0.94
C GLY A 284 16.97 15.47 1.37
N ASP A 285 17.50 16.70 1.26
CA ASP A 285 18.88 17.07 1.59
C ASP A 285 18.95 18.42 2.33
N ARG A 286 18.08 18.62 3.33
CA ARG A 286 17.90 19.91 4.04
C ARG A 286 18.25 19.88 5.52
N TYR A 287 18.83 18.78 6.02
CA TYR A 287 19.18 18.62 7.44
C TYR A 287 17.99 18.84 8.39
N ASN A 288 16.80 18.43 7.95
CA ASN A 288 15.54 18.50 8.71
C ASN A 288 15.01 17.08 8.98
N GLU A 289 13.80 16.98 9.53
CA GLU A 289 13.13 15.69 9.80
C GLU A 289 12.81 14.86 8.55
N TYR A 290 12.77 15.48 7.36
CA TYR A 290 12.48 14.85 6.07
C TYR A 290 13.75 14.56 5.24
N ASP A 291 14.93 14.73 5.84
CA ASP A 291 16.20 14.40 5.21
C ASP A 291 16.29 12.90 4.90
N ASN A 292 16.74 12.56 3.71
CA ASN A 292 16.78 11.20 3.20
C ASN A 292 18.20 10.63 3.08
N LYS A 293 19.26 11.38 3.43
CA LYS A 293 20.65 10.90 3.33
C LYS A 293 20.87 9.63 4.14
N GLU A 294 20.50 9.64 5.42
CA GLU A 294 20.66 8.47 6.30
C GLU A 294 19.72 7.32 5.93
N THR A 295 18.51 7.64 5.43
CA THR A 295 17.58 6.64 4.91
C THR A 295 18.19 5.90 3.71
N ILE A 296 18.76 6.63 2.74
CA ILE A 296 19.42 6.05 1.56
C ILE A 296 20.65 5.21 1.98
N LYS A 297 21.51 5.70 2.87
CA LYS A 297 22.67 4.95 3.36
C LYS A 297 22.27 3.58 3.91
N LYS A 298 21.22 3.54 4.75
CA LYS A 298 20.68 2.29 5.30
C LYS A 298 20.11 1.38 4.23
N ILE A 299 19.35 1.92 3.27
CA ILE A 299 18.82 1.15 2.13
C ILE A 299 19.96 0.52 1.33
N ILE A 300 21.03 1.27 1.02
CA ILE A 300 22.19 0.75 0.27
C ILE A 300 22.87 -0.37 1.07
N ALA A 301 23.14 -0.16 2.36
CA ALA A 301 23.78 -1.16 3.21
C ALA A 301 22.96 -2.47 3.26
N LEU A 302 21.64 -2.37 3.52
CA LEU A 302 20.74 -3.52 3.57
C LEU A 302 20.58 -4.22 2.21
N ARG A 303 20.55 -3.47 1.10
CA ARG A 303 20.52 -4.06 -0.25
C ARG A 303 21.80 -4.83 -0.57
N THR A 304 22.96 -4.31 -0.15
CA THR A 304 24.25 -5.00 -0.29
C THR A 304 24.27 -6.28 0.54
N GLU A 305 23.89 -6.22 1.82
CA GLU A 305 23.81 -7.39 2.68
C GLU A 305 22.86 -8.45 2.11
N ARG A 306 21.67 -8.03 1.67
CA ARG A 306 20.68 -8.89 1.02
C ARG A 306 21.21 -9.62 -0.20
N ALA A 307 21.92 -8.91 -1.08
CA ALA A 307 22.50 -9.49 -2.29
C ALA A 307 23.57 -10.54 -1.93
N ASN A 308 24.46 -10.20 -1.00
CA ASN A 308 25.51 -11.10 -0.54
C ASN A 308 24.94 -12.37 0.12
N LEU A 309 23.91 -12.24 0.95
CA LEU A 309 23.21 -13.38 1.55
C LEU A 309 22.63 -14.32 0.48
N LEU A 310 22.16 -13.77 -0.63
CA LEU A 310 21.59 -14.52 -1.76
C LEU A 310 22.66 -15.00 -2.76
N GLY A 311 23.95 -14.80 -2.47
CA GLY A 311 25.06 -15.25 -3.31
C GLY A 311 25.37 -14.35 -4.52
N PHE A 312 24.85 -13.12 -4.55
CA PHE A 312 25.14 -12.14 -5.60
C PHE A 312 26.26 -11.18 -5.18
N PRO A 313 27.21 -10.83 -6.07
CA PRO A 313 28.31 -9.92 -5.75
C PRO A 313 27.87 -8.51 -5.34
N THR A 314 26.80 -8.01 -5.97
CA THR A 314 26.22 -6.70 -5.67
C THR A 314 24.70 -6.74 -5.84
N TYR A 315 24.01 -5.75 -5.29
CA TYR A 315 22.56 -5.60 -5.51
C TYR A 315 22.21 -5.40 -7.00
N ALA A 316 23.11 -4.81 -7.80
CA ALA A 316 22.88 -4.66 -9.23
C ALA A 316 22.84 -6.03 -9.93
N HIS A 317 23.76 -6.94 -9.59
CA HIS A 317 23.72 -8.34 -10.07
C HIS A 317 22.42 -9.04 -9.66
N TYR A 318 22.00 -8.90 -8.41
CA TYR A 318 20.72 -9.43 -7.95
C TYR A 318 19.53 -8.87 -8.75
N SER A 319 19.50 -7.55 -8.95
CA SER A 319 18.39 -6.84 -9.57
C SER A 319 18.25 -7.15 -11.06
N ILE A 320 19.36 -7.29 -11.78
CA ILE A 320 19.37 -7.41 -13.26
C ILE A 320 19.32 -8.86 -13.76
N ASP A 321 19.54 -9.86 -12.91
CA ASP A 321 19.55 -11.29 -13.24
C ASP A 321 18.25 -11.78 -13.94
N VAL A 322 17.11 -11.20 -13.55
CA VAL A 322 15.79 -11.47 -14.16
C VAL A 322 15.46 -10.57 -15.37
N ASN A 323 16.33 -9.62 -15.70
CA ASN A 323 16.14 -8.71 -16.82
C ASN A 323 16.86 -9.23 -18.07
N MET A 324 16.47 -8.73 -19.25
CA MET A 324 17.09 -9.12 -20.52
C MET A 324 18.59 -8.81 -20.59
N ALA A 325 19.05 -7.77 -19.90
CA ALA A 325 20.47 -7.40 -19.87
C ALA A 325 21.34 -8.44 -19.14
N ARG A 326 20.78 -9.22 -18.19
CA ARG A 326 21.41 -10.28 -17.38
C ARG A 326 22.54 -9.86 -16.44
N THR A 327 23.35 -8.86 -16.79
CA THR A 327 24.55 -8.48 -16.03
C THR A 327 24.70 -6.96 -15.99
N PRO A 328 25.16 -6.36 -14.87
CA PRO A 328 25.35 -4.92 -14.78
C PRO A 328 26.41 -4.39 -15.77
N GLU A 329 27.41 -5.19 -16.10
CA GLU A 329 28.50 -4.82 -17.04
C GLU A 329 27.96 -4.53 -18.44
N ARG A 330 26.95 -5.30 -18.90
CA ARG A 330 26.28 -5.06 -20.19
C ARG A 330 25.48 -3.77 -20.17
N VAL A 331 24.84 -3.45 -19.05
CA VAL A 331 24.11 -2.19 -18.87
C VAL A 331 25.08 -1.02 -18.91
N GLU A 332 26.19 -1.12 -18.16
CA GLU A 332 27.23 -0.09 -18.12
C GLU A 332 27.85 0.13 -19.51
N THR A 333 28.24 -0.95 -20.20
CA THR A 333 28.79 -0.87 -21.57
C THR A 333 27.83 -0.12 -22.49
N PHE A 334 26.55 -0.50 -22.50
CA PHE A 334 25.53 0.15 -23.33
C PHE A 334 25.38 1.63 -23.01
N LEU A 335 25.31 2.01 -21.72
CA LEU A 335 25.15 3.39 -21.31
C LEU A 335 26.38 4.25 -21.62
N LEU A 336 27.59 3.72 -21.40
CA LEU A 336 28.83 4.42 -21.72
C LEU A 336 29.02 4.59 -23.22
N ASP A 337 28.64 3.60 -24.03
CA ASP A 337 28.67 3.71 -25.48
C ASP A 337 27.69 4.76 -26.00
N LEU A 338 26.46 4.81 -25.46
CA LEU A 338 25.51 5.87 -25.76
C LEU A 338 26.03 7.25 -25.31
N GLY A 339 26.66 7.30 -24.14
CA GLY A 339 27.24 8.51 -23.55
C GLY A 339 28.27 9.18 -24.44
N LYS A 340 29.10 8.41 -25.17
CA LYS A 340 30.08 8.94 -26.13
C LYS A 340 29.44 9.87 -27.16
N TYR A 341 28.31 9.45 -27.74
CA TYR A 341 27.60 10.24 -28.75
C TYR A 341 26.81 11.40 -28.14
N ALA A 342 26.20 11.18 -26.97
CA ALA A 342 25.42 12.20 -26.29
C ALA A 342 26.30 13.37 -25.82
N ILE A 343 27.47 13.09 -25.23
CA ILE A 343 28.43 14.10 -24.77
C ILE A 343 29.00 14.89 -25.96
N ALA A 344 29.32 14.22 -27.07
CA ALA A 344 29.82 14.91 -28.25
C ALA A 344 28.79 15.89 -28.88
N ARG A 345 27.49 15.67 -28.62
CA ARG A 345 26.39 16.52 -29.12
C ARG A 345 26.02 17.67 -28.17
N ALA A 346 26.20 17.48 -26.87
CA ALA A 346 25.84 18.44 -25.81
C ALA A 346 26.82 19.62 -25.78
#